data_AF-A0A2P6NQ62-F1
#
_entry.id   AF-A0A2P6NQ62-F1
#
_cell.length_a   1.000
_cell.length_b   1.000
_cell.length_c   1.000
_cell.angle_alpha   90.00
_cell.angle_beta   90.00
_cell.angle_gamma   90.00
#
_symmetry.space_group_name_H-M   'P 1'
#
loop_
_entity.id
_entity.type
_entity.pdbx_description
1 polymer ?
#
loop_
_entity_poly.entity_id
_entity_poly.type
_entity_poly.pdbx_seq_one_letter_code
_entity_poly.pdbx_strand_id
1 'polypeptide(L)'
;MMDIFEEIRLLKAEYAELSNHLCELEREEQEVDELIASAHLERQKIEEETTTLLRTAASVEVVLIEAQVEVEHLQRFLDKGTASNNKIREDLETIQMDNAKKIQQLHHEIIDPAEELKRLSRKLEEETTEAQQTLKVKEEENQKKRNEISALEEKKRELMVTHDLRVDDNTTQRQDEERRKEEVKRIEEKKGQDQPLPMTKKTEEKPQHLSSSTSNIISKPSTLPAWDLNIDDLMDF
;
A
#
# COMPACT_ATOMS: atom_id res chain seq x y z
N MET A 1 -19.36 -21.39 -28.03
CA MET A 1 -18.13 -21.75 -27.31
C MET A 1 -17.09 -20.72 -27.73
N MET A 2 -16.69 -19.86 -26.81
CA MET A 2 -15.60 -18.91 -27.06
C MET A 2 -14.29 -19.71 -27.10
N ASP A 3 -13.35 -19.31 -27.96
CA ASP A 3 -12.05 -19.97 -28.06
C ASP A 3 -11.22 -19.63 -26.81
N ILE A 4 -10.56 -20.62 -26.20
CA ILE A 4 -9.73 -20.43 -24.99
C ILE A 4 -8.65 -19.38 -25.25
N PHE A 5 -8.16 -19.28 -26.49
CA PHE A 5 -7.20 -18.26 -26.87
C PHE A 5 -7.77 -16.84 -26.75
N GLU A 6 -9.05 -16.65 -27.08
CA GLU A 6 -9.71 -15.35 -26.96
C GLU A 6 -9.99 -15.02 -25.49
N GLU A 7 -10.35 -16.01 -24.67
CA GLU A 7 -10.52 -15.82 -23.22
C GLU A 7 -9.19 -15.45 -22.53
N ILE A 8 -8.08 -16.12 -22.89
CA ILE A 8 -6.74 -15.78 -22.35
C ILE A 8 -6.29 -14.40 -22.83
N ARG A 9 -6.61 -14.02 -24.08
CA ARG A 9 -6.26 -12.70 -24.64
C ARG A 9 -7.00 -11.58 -23.91
N LEU A 10 -8.30 -11.76 -23.66
CA LEU A 10 -9.11 -10.80 -22.89
C LEU A 10 -8.62 -10.69 -21.45
N LEU A 11 -8.36 -11.82 -20.76
CA LEU A 11 -7.83 -11.80 -19.39
C LEU A 11 -6.50 -11.06 -19.27
N LYS A 12 -5.61 -11.18 -20.27
CA LYS A 12 -4.34 -10.45 -20.28
C LYS A 12 -4.53 -8.94 -20.42
N ALA A 13 -5.53 -8.51 -21.20
CA ALA A 13 -5.84 -7.09 -21.35
C ALA A 13 -6.43 -6.52 -20.05
N GLU A 14 -7.39 -7.22 -19.45
CA GLU A 14 -8.00 -6.84 -18.15
C GLU A 14 -6.93 -6.78 -17.05
N TYR A 15 -6.03 -7.76 -16.99
CA TYR A 15 -4.91 -7.74 -16.04
C TYR A 15 -3.99 -6.53 -16.23
N ALA A 16 -3.63 -6.21 -17.48
CA ALA A 16 -2.75 -5.07 -17.76
C ALA A 16 -3.42 -3.74 -17.37
N GLU A 17 -4.72 -3.58 -17.65
CA GLU A 17 -5.48 -2.40 -17.27
C GLU A 17 -5.58 -2.26 -15.74
N LEU A 18 -5.88 -3.36 -15.03
CA LEU A 18 -5.99 -3.36 -13.58
C LEU A 18 -4.63 -3.14 -12.90
N SER A 19 -3.55 -3.70 -13.46
CA SER A 19 -2.18 -3.48 -12.98
C SER A 19 -1.75 -2.02 -13.14
N ASN A 20 -2.10 -1.36 -14.25
CA ASN A 20 -1.79 0.05 -14.44
C ASN A 20 -2.56 0.92 -13.44
N HIS A 21 -3.85 0.64 -13.23
CA HIS A 21 -4.66 1.35 -12.23
C HIS A 21 -4.12 1.15 -10.80
N LEU A 22 -3.57 -0.02 -10.49
CA LEU A 22 -2.94 -0.26 -9.20
C LEU A 22 -1.71 0.62 -9.02
N CYS A 23 -0.82 0.69 -10.03
CA CYS A 23 0.35 1.56 -9.98
C CYS A 23 -0.01 3.04 -9.84
N GLU A 24 -1.08 3.49 -10.51
CA GLU A 24 -1.58 4.86 -10.36
C GLU A 24 -2.08 5.15 -8.95
N LEU A 25 -2.85 4.22 -8.36
CA LEU A 25 -3.33 4.36 -6.99
C LEU A 25 -2.20 4.33 -5.95
N GLU A 26 -1.21 3.45 -6.11
CA GLU A 26 -0.02 3.41 -5.23
C GLU A 26 0.77 4.73 -5.30
N ARG A 27 0.86 5.33 -6.49
CA ARG A 27 1.48 6.65 -6.66
C ARG A 27 0.68 7.76 -5.96
N GLU A 28 -0.64 7.75 -6.09
CA GLU A 28 -1.53 8.68 -5.38
C GLU A 28 -1.44 8.51 -3.86
N GLU A 29 -1.41 7.28 -3.36
CA GLU A 29 -1.26 6.95 -1.93
C GLU A 29 0.04 7.54 -1.37
N GLN A 30 1.15 7.36 -2.08
CA GLN A 30 2.44 7.92 -1.69
C GLN A 30 2.45 9.47 -1.71
N GLU A 31 1.82 10.10 -2.70
CA GLU A 31 1.66 11.57 -2.74
C GLU A 31 0.84 12.09 -1.54
N VAL A 32 -0.21 11.37 -1.15
CA VAL A 32 -1.03 11.73 0.02
C VAL A 32 -0.25 11.56 1.33
N ASP A 33 0.53 10.48 1.47
CA ASP A 33 1.39 10.28 2.64
C ASP A 33 2.42 11.40 2.82
N GLU A 34 3.05 11.83 1.73
CA GLU A 34 3.99 12.96 1.74
C GLU A 34 3.29 14.26 2.18
N LEU A 35 2.08 14.51 1.70
CA LEU A 35 1.28 15.66 2.10
C LEU A 35 0.92 15.60 3.59
N ILE A 36 0.50 14.44 4.11
CA ILE A 36 0.19 14.24 5.52
C ILE A 36 1.42 14.48 6.39
N ALA A 37 2.58 13.95 6.00
CA ALA A 37 3.84 14.16 6.73
C ALA A 37 4.21 15.65 6.77
N SER A 38 4.07 16.36 5.66
CA SER A 38 4.34 17.80 5.58
C SER A 38 3.38 18.62 6.47
N ALA A 39 2.10 18.28 6.47
CA ALA A 39 1.09 18.94 7.30
C ALA A 39 1.34 18.71 8.80
N HIS A 40 1.75 17.51 9.19
CA HIS A 40 2.13 17.22 10.59
C HIS A 40 3.33 18.05 11.05
N LEU A 41 4.35 18.20 10.20
CA LEU A 41 5.51 19.03 10.50
C LEU A 41 5.11 20.51 10.69
N GLU A 42 4.28 21.03 9.80
CA GLU A 42 3.79 22.41 9.88
C GLU A 42 2.92 22.62 11.12
N ARG A 43 2.07 21.66 11.46
CA ARG A 43 1.28 21.67 12.70
C ARG A 43 2.15 21.73 13.93
N GLN A 44 3.19 20.91 14.00
CA GLN A 44 4.12 20.89 15.13
C GLN A 44 4.80 22.25 15.29
N LYS A 45 5.25 22.86 14.19
CA LYS A 45 5.87 24.18 14.21
C LYS A 45 4.90 25.26 14.74
N ILE A 46 3.65 25.23 14.29
CA ILE A 46 2.60 26.15 14.77
C ILE A 46 2.32 25.94 16.26
N GLU A 47 2.26 24.69 16.74
CA GLU A 47 2.07 24.37 18.16
C GLU A 47 3.24 24.90 19.01
N GLU A 48 4.48 24.75 18.56
CA GLU A 48 5.69 25.29 19.21
C GLU A 48 5.68 26.83 19.27
N GLU A 49 5.31 27.50 18.18
CA GLU A 49 5.18 28.96 18.13
C GLU A 49 4.05 29.44 19.06
N THR A 50 2.90 28.77 19.05
CA THR A 50 1.75 29.10 19.89
C THR A 50 2.07 28.96 21.38
N THR A 51 2.73 27.88 21.79
CA THR A 51 3.13 27.68 23.19
C THR A 51 4.14 28.74 23.65
N THR A 52 5.04 29.17 22.76
CA THR A 52 6.01 30.23 23.04
C THR A 52 5.31 31.59 23.20
N LEU A 53 4.34 31.91 22.34
CA LEU A 53 3.54 33.12 22.43
C LEU A 53 2.70 33.14 23.70
N LEU A 54 2.02 32.04 24.04
CA LEU A 54 1.22 31.93 25.27
C LEU A 54 2.08 32.09 26.54
N ARG A 55 3.31 31.53 26.56
CA ARG A 55 4.24 31.73 27.68
C ARG A 55 4.66 33.20 27.80
N THR A 56 4.94 33.84 26.66
CA THR A 56 5.29 35.27 26.62
C THR A 56 4.13 36.13 27.10
N ALA A 57 2.91 35.85 26.63
CA ALA A 57 1.68 36.53 27.05
C ALA A 57 1.48 36.42 28.57
N ALA A 58 1.60 35.22 29.13
CA ALA A 58 1.46 34.99 30.57
C ALA A 58 2.54 35.74 31.38
N SER A 59 3.79 35.76 30.90
CA SER A 59 4.86 36.54 31.55
C SER A 59 4.57 38.04 31.54
N VAL A 60 4.01 38.55 30.45
CA VAL A 60 3.63 39.96 30.30
C VAL A 60 2.46 40.31 31.21
N GLU A 61 1.48 39.42 31.33
CA GLU A 61 0.32 39.59 32.23
C GLU A 61 0.74 39.68 33.70
N VAL A 62 1.69 38.84 34.14
CA VAL A 62 2.25 38.91 35.50
C VAL A 62 2.91 40.27 35.76
N VAL A 63 3.77 40.73 34.85
CA VAL A 63 4.44 42.05 34.97
C VAL A 63 3.42 43.18 35.04
N LEU A 64 2.34 43.08 34.26
CA LEU A 64 1.25 44.07 34.27
C LEU A 64 0.50 44.08 35.60
N ILE A 65 0.20 42.91 36.17
CA ILE A 65 -0.46 42.81 37.49
C ILE A 65 0.43 43.39 38.59
N GLU A 66 1.73 43.06 38.59
CA GLU A 66 2.69 43.60 39.56
C GLU A 66 2.76 45.13 39.48
N ALA A 67 2.86 45.68 38.27
CA ALA A 67 2.83 47.12 38.05
C ALA A 67 1.51 47.76 38.51
N GLN A 68 0.36 47.10 38.26
CA GLN A 68 -0.96 47.57 38.68
C GLN A 68 -1.05 47.67 40.22
N VAL A 69 -0.58 46.64 40.94
CA VAL A 69 -0.57 46.61 42.41
C VAL A 69 0.32 47.70 42.99
N GLU A 70 1.49 47.93 42.39
CA GLU A 70 2.41 48.98 42.85
C GLU A 70 1.81 50.38 42.65
N VAL A 71 1.15 50.61 41.52
CA VAL A 71 0.41 51.85 41.24
C VAL A 71 -0.74 52.05 42.23
N GLU A 72 -1.55 51.04 42.53
CA GLU A 72 -2.61 51.14 43.55
C GLU A 72 -2.05 51.47 44.93
N HIS A 73 -0.92 50.89 45.29
CA HIS A 73 -0.27 51.15 46.58
C HIS A 73 0.20 52.61 46.67
N LEU A 74 0.81 53.14 45.61
CA LEU A 74 1.21 54.55 45.53
C LEU A 74 -0.01 55.48 45.58
N GLN A 75 -1.10 55.15 44.88
CA GLN A 75 -2.35 55.93 44.90
C GLN A 75 -2.91 56.05 46.32
N ARG A 76 -3.01 54.93 47.05
CA ARG A 76 -3.49 54.91 48.46
C ARG A 76 -2.59 55.69 49.41
N PHE A 77 -1.29 55.74 49.14
CA PHE A 77 -0.34 56.55 49.93
C PHE A 77 -0.57 58.05 49.71
N LEU A 78 -0.90 58.43 48.47
CA LEU A 78 -1.11 59.83 48.10
C LEU A 78 -2.45 60.37 48.54
N ASP A 79 -3.50 59.56 48.52
CA ASP A 79 -4.81 59.97 49.05
C ASP A 79 -4.76 60.34 50.55
N LYS A 80 -3.70 59.97 51.27
CA LYS A 80 -3.50 60.23 52.71
C LYS A 80 -2.68 61.48 53.05
N GLY A 81 -2.20 62.26 52.08
CA GLY A 81 -1.31 63.42 52.35
C GLY A 81 -1.64 64.71 51.58
N THR A 82 -0.94 65.78 51.96
CA THR A 82 -1.24 67.20 51.67
C THR A 82 -1.02 67.62 50.21
N ALA A 83 -1.16 68.91 49.86
CA ALA A 83 -1.14 69.47 48.50
C ALA A 83 -0.01 68.99 47.55
N SER A 84 1.14 68.53 48.06
CA SER A 84 2.19 67.87 47.26
C SER A 84 1.73 66.55 46.62
N ASN A 85 0.71 65.90 47.17
CA ASN A 85 0.15 64.64 46.68
C ASN A 85 -0.76 64.81 45.48
N ASN A 86 -1.32 66.00 45.23
CA ASN A 86 -2.16 66.23 44.05
C ASN A 86 -1.38 66.06 42.74
N LYS A 87 -0.11 66.52 42.71
CA LYS A 87 0.77 66.37 41.54
C LYS A 87 1.11 64.90 41.28
N ILE A 88 1.47 64.17 42.33
CA ILE A 88 1.82 62.75 42.22
C ILE A 88 0.58 61.91 41.88
N ARG A 89 -0.61 62.31 42.33
CA ARG A 89 -1.88 61.69 41.95
C ARG A 89 -2.21 61.90 40.46
N GLU A 90 -2.00 63.11 39.92
CA GLU A 90 -2.10 63.36 38.47
C GLU A 90 -1.08 62.52 37.69
N ASP A 91 0.17 62.44 38.17
CA ASP A 91 1.22 61.64 37.54
C ASP A 91 0.86 60.13 37.54
N LEU A 92 0.26 59.60 38.62
CA LEU A 92 -0.21 58.22 38.67
C LEU A 92 -1.44 57.94 37.82
N GLU A 93 -2.42 58.85 37.75
CA GLU A 93 -3.55 58.70 36.82
C GLU A 93 -3.05 58.61 35.37
N THR A 94 -2.00 59.38 35.06
CA THR A 94 -1.33 59.32 33.75
C THR A 94 -0.66 57.96 33.53
N ILE A 95 0.09 57.44 34.52
CA ILE A 95 0.72 56.11 34.46
C ILE A 95 -0.33 54.99 34.34
N GLN A 96 -1.45 55.06 35.07
CA GLN A 96 -2.54 54.10 34.99
C GLN A 96 -3.15 54.06 33.59
N MET A 97 -3.38 55.24 33.00
CA MET A 97 -3.95 55.35 31.66
C MET A 97 -2.98 54.83 30.60
N ASP A 98 -1.68 55.10 30.73
CA ASP A 98 -0.66 54.58 29.83
C ASP A 98 -0.46 53.06 29.97
N ASN A 99 -0.51 52.53 31.20
CA ASN A 99 -0.51 51.08 31.43
C ASN A 99 -1.75 50.41 30.82
N ALA A 100 -2.94 50.99 31.00
CA ALA A 100 -4.17 50.46 30.40
C ALA A 100 -4.08 50.40 28.87
N LYS A 101 -3.52 51.44 28.23
CA LYS A 101 -3.25 51.43 26.78
C LYS A 101 -2.24 50.35 26.39
N LYS A 102 -1.19 50.16 27.19
CA LYS A 102 -0.15 49.16 26.94
C LYS A 102 -0.68 47.73 27.08
N ILE A 103 -1.54 47.48 28.08
CA ILE A 103 -2.27 46.21 28.25
C ILE A 103 -3.14 45.93 27.01
N GLN A 104 -3.88 46.92 26.54
CA GLN A 104 -4.71 46.78 25.35
C GLN A 104 -3.88 46.52 24.08
N GLN A 105 -2.75 47.20 23.92
CA GLN A 105 -1.81 46.94 22.82
C GLN A 105 -1.27 45.51 22.89
N LEU A 106 -0.86 45.03 24.07
CA LEU A 106 -0.35 43.67 24.25
C LEU A 106 -1.43 42.60 24.03
N HIS A 107 -2.68 42.86 24.41
CA HIS A 107 -3.81 41.98 24.05
C HIS A 107 -3.93 41.88 22.53
N HIS A 108 -3.92 42.99 21.82
CA HIS A 108 -4.09 43.01 20.37
C HIS A 108 -2.89 42.41 19.62
N GLU A 109 -1.66 42.63 20.11
CA GLU A 109 -0.44 42.16 19.45
C GLU A 109 -0.12 40.69 19.73
N ILE A 110 -0.60 40.12 20.84
CA ILE A 110 -0.20 38.78 21.29
C ILE A 110 -1.38 37.83 21.45
N ILE A 111 -2.47 38.28 22.09
CA ILE A 111 -3.60 37.40 22.40
C ILE A 111 -4.45 37.14 21.16
N ASP A 112 -4.79 38.18 20.39
CA ASP A 112 -5.59 38.01 19.16
C ASP A 112 -4.89 37.07 18.15
N PRO A 113 -3.58 37.22 17.85
CA PRO A 113 -2.87 36.28 17.00
C PRO A 113 -2.78 34.86 17.57
N ALA A 114 -2.66 34.70 18.90
CA ALA A 114 -2.63 33.39 19.53
C ALA A 114 -3.98 32.65 19.42
N GLU A 115 -5.10 33.37 19.54
CA GLU A 115 -6.43 32.81 19.29
C GLU A 115 -6.63 32.43 17.82
N GLU A 116 -6.12 33.24 16.90
CA GLU A 116 -6.17 32.95 15.47
C GLU A 116 -5.32 31.72 15.11
N LEU A 117 -4.10 31.60 15.66
CA LEU A 117 -3.26 30.41 15.52
C LEU A 117 -3.94 29.15 16.07
N LYS A 118 -4.59 29.25 17.23
CA LYS A 118 -5.37 28.14 17.81
C LYS A 118 -6.53 27.72 16.89
N ARG A 119 -7.19 28.68 16.26
CA ARG A 119 -8.25 28.41 15.28
C ARG A 119 -7.70 27.74 14.02
N LEU A 120 -6.58 28.21 13.49
CA LEU A 120 -5.92 27.61 12.32
C LEU A 120 -5.43 26.19 12.63
N SER A 121 -4.82 25.98 13.79
CA SER A 121 -4.39 24.65 14.27
C SER A 121 -5.55 23.65 14.30
N ARG A 122 -6.73 24.06 14.79
CA ARG A 122 -7.93 23.20 14.77
C ARG A 122 -8.40 22.86 13.34
N LYS A 123 -8.40 23.84 12.42
CA LYS A 123 -8.77 23.58 11.02
C LYS A 123 -7.82 22.57 10.36
N LEU A 124 -6.52 22.72 10.61
CA LEU A 124 -5.52 21.79 10.08
C LEU A 124 -5.70 20.37 10.66
N GLU A 125 -6.09 20.26 11.93
CA GLU A 125 -6.46 18.97 12.54
C GLU A 125 -7.68 18.35 11.85
N GLU A 126 -8.73 19.12 11.57
CA GLU A 126 -9.90 18.65 10.82
C GLU A 126 -9.51 18.17 9.41
N GLU A 127 -8.77 18.98 8.64
CA GLU A 127 -8.31 18.64 7.28
C GLU A 127 -7.40 17.40 7.26
N THR A 128 -6.49 17.25 8.22
CA THR A 128 -5.65 16.05 8.35
C THR A 128 -6.45 14.81 8.67
N THR A 129 -7.48 14.90 9.54
CA THR A 129 -8.35 13.75 9.81
C THR A 129 -9.18 13.35 8.60
N GLU A 130 -9.64 14.31 7.79
CA GLU A 130 -10.37 14.05 6.55
C GLU A 130 -9.46 13.40 5.48
N ALA A 131 -8.21 13.88 5.36
CA ALA A 131 -7.20 13.27 4.50
C ALA A 131 -6.89 11.82 4.92
N GLN A 132 -6.71 11.55 6.22
CA GLN A 132 -6.49 10.19 6.74
C GLN A 132 -7.68 9.26 6.48
N GLN A 133 -8.92 9.76 6.60
CA GLN A 133 -10.10 8.96 6.24
C GLN A 133 -10.12 8.62 4.75
N THR A 134 -9.76 9.58 3.89
CA THR A 134 -9.68 9.38 2.44
C THR A 134 -8.61 8.35 2.08
N LEU A 135 -7.44 8.43 2.71
CA LEU A 135 -6.34 7.47 2.53
C LEU A 135 -6.79 6.07 2.90
N LYS A 136 -7.46 5.89 4.04
CA LYS A 136 -7.99 4.59 4.45
C LYS A 136 -8.97 3.98 3.43
N VAL A 137 -9.84 4.79 2.83
CA VAL A 137 -10.75 4.31 1.78
C VAL A 137 -9.97 3.86 0.54
N LYS A 138 -8.91 4.60 0.16
CA LYS A 138 -8.03 4.26 -0.95
C LYS A 138 -7.23 2.98 -0.69
N GLU A 139 -6.70 2.78 0.52
CA GLU A 139 -6.04 1.54 0.95
C GLU A 139 -6.99 0.33 0.83
N GLU A 140 -8.24 0.46 1.28
CA GLU A 140 -9.25 -0.59 1.14
C GLU A 140 -9.57 -0.92 -0.33
N GLU A 141 -9.64 0.11 -1.19
CA GLU A 141 -9.82 -0.07 -2.65
C GLU A 141 -8.60 -0.76 -3.29
N ASN A 142 -7.39 -0.35 -2.91
CA ASN A 142 -6.14 -0.96 -3.37
C ASN A 142 -6.07 -2.43 -2.97
N GLN A 143 -6.40 -2.75 -1.72
CA GLN A 143 -6.44 -4.13 -1.24
C GLN A 143 -7.46 -4.98 -2.02
N LYS A 144 -8.62 -4.42 -2.33
CA LYS A 144 -9.63 -5.10 -3.15
C LYS A 144 -9.11 -5.39 -4.56
N LYS A 145 -8.46 -4.42 -5.21
CA LYS A 145 -7.85 -4.59 -6.54
C LYS A 145 -6.74 -5.63 -6.53
N ARG A 146 -5.89 -5.65 -5.50
CA ARG A 146 -4.86 -6.70 -5.32
C ARG A 146 -5.47 -8.11 -5.22
N ASN A 147 -6.59 -8.24 -4.51
CA ASN A 147 -7.31 -9.52 -4.43
C ASN A 147 -7.90 -9.92 -5.79
N GLU A 148 -8.47 -8.98 -6.55
CA GLU A 148 -9.00 -9.21 -7.89
C GLU A 148 -7.90 -9.63 -8.89
N ILE A 149 -6.75 -8.96 -8.87
CA ILE A 149 -5.56 -9.33 -9.65
C ILE A 149 -5.14 -10.77 -9.32
N SER A 150 -5.03 -11.10 -8.04
CA SER A 150 -4.63 -12.44 -7.58
C SER A 150 -5.60 -13.53 -8.09
N ALA A 151 -6.91 -13.26 -8.06
CA ALA A 151 -7.92 -14.18 -8.57
C ALA A 151 -7.85 -14.35 -10.10
N LEU A 152 -7.59 -13.27 -10.85
CA LEU A 152 -7.39 -13.34 -12.30
C LEU A 152 -6.13 -14.12 -12.67
N GLU A 153 -5.04 -13.98 -11.92
CA GLU A 153 -3.81 -14.76 -12.12
C GLU A 153 -4.01 -16.25 -11.86
N GLU A 154 -4.77 -16.61 -10.83
CA GLU A 154 -5.14 -17.99 -10.53
C GLU A 154 -6.01 -18.58 -11.64
N LYS A 155 -7.07 -17.87 -12.06
CA LYS A 155 -7.92 -18.30 -13.19
C LYS A 155 -7.13 -18.47 -14.49
N LYS A 156 -6.18 -17.57 -14.77
CA LYS A 156 -5.26 -17.70 -15.92
C LYS A 156 -4.41 -18.96 -15.81
N ARG A 157 -3.85 -19.27 -14.62
CA ARG A 157 -3.07 -20.49 -14.38
C ARG A 157 -3.92 -21.75 -14.61
N GLU A 158 -5.14 -21.78 -14.09
CA GLU A 158 -6.07 -22.90 -14.30
C GLU A 158 -6.38 -23.10 -15.79
N LEU A 159 -6.68 -22.02 -16.52
CA LEU A 159 -6.95 -22.08 -17.97
C LEU A 159 -5.73 -22.59 -18.75
N MET A 160 -4.52 -22.17 -18.40
CA MET A 160 -3.29 -22.70 -19.03
C MET A 160 -3.12 -24.19 -18.76
N VAL A 161 -3.34 -24.66 -17.53
CA VAL A 161 -3.29 -26.11 -17.22
C VAL A 161 -4.32 -26.90 -18.03
N THR A 162 -5.56 -26.40 -18.14
CA THR A 162 -6.58 -27.08 -18.95
C THR A 162 -6.27 -27.06 -20.45
N HIS A 163 -5.62 -26.01 -20.93
CA HIS A 163 -5.13 -25.94 -22.31
C HIS A 163 -4.04 -26.99 -22.55
N ASP A 164 -3.04 -27.07 -21.67
CA ASP A 164 -1.91 -28.00 -21.82
C ASP A 164 -2.41 -29.45 -21.80
N LEU A 165 -3.34 -29.78 -20.90
CA LEU A 165 -4.01 -31.09 -20.88
C LEU A 165 -4.76 -31.40 -22.19
N ARG A 166 -5.48 -30.42 -22.77
CA ARG A 166 -6.15 -30.62 -24.08
C ARG A 166 -5.17 -30.77 -25.23
N VAL A 167 -4.04 -30.07 -25.20
CA VAL A 167 -2.99 -30.22 -26.21
C VAL A 167 -2.38 -31.61 -26.13
N ASP A 168 -2.08 -32.09 -24.92
CA ASP A 168 -1.53 -33.43 -24.69
C ASP A 168 -2.51 -34.53 -25.12
N ASP A 169 -3.80 -34.39 -24.78
CA ASP A 169 -4.86 -35.32 -25.21
C ASP A 169 -4.99 -35.37 -26.74
N ASN A 170 -5.02 -34.22 -27.42
CA ASN A 170 -5.09 -34.15 -28.87
C ASN A 170 -3.84 -34.73 -29.55
N THR A 171 -2.67 -34.52 -28.95
CA THR A 171 -1.39 -35.05 -29.46
C THR A 171 -1.35 -36.57 -29.31
N THR A 172 -1.81 -37.09 -28.18
CA THR A 172 -1.93 -38.53 -27.91
C THR A 172 -2.92 -39.20 -28.87
N GLN A 173 -4.08 -38.58 -29.11
CA GLN A 173 -5.06 -39.08 -30.08
C GLN A 173 -4.50 -39.15 -31.50
N ARG A 174 -3.73 -38.14 -31.94
CA ARG A 174 -3.07 -38.15 -33.26
C ARG A 174 -2.07 -39.30 -33.38
N GLN A 175 -1.24 -39.51 -32.36
CA GLN A 175 -0.28 -40.62 -32.34
C GLN A 175 -0.96 -41.99 -32.36
N ASP A 176 -2.07 -42.15 -31.62
CA ASP A 176 -2.87 -43.38 -31.65
C ASP A 176 -3.50 -43.64 -33.02
N GLU A 177 -3.97 -42.59 -33.68
CA GLU A 177 -4.55 -42.70 -35.02
C GLU A 177 -3.49 -43.05 -36.08
N GLU A 178 -2.29 -42.48 -35.98
CA GLU A 178 -1.15 -42.83 -36.83
C GLU A 178 -0.72 -44.29 -36.60
N ARG A 179 -0.61 -44.74 -35.34
CA ARG A 179 -0.31 -46.15 -35.01
C ARG A 179 -1.34 -47.11 -35.60
N ARG A 180 -2.64 -46.79 -35.49
CA ARG A 180 -3.70 -47.60 -36.10
C ARG A 180 -3.60 -47.64 -37.62
N LYS A 181 -3.30 -46.51 -38.27
CA LYS A 181 -3.09 -46.46 -39.73
C LYS A 181 -1.90 -47.32 -40.17
N GLU A 182 -0.79 -47.27 -39.43
CA GLU A 182 0.37 -48.15 -39.70
C GLU A 182 0.08 -49.63 -39.43
N GLU A 183 -0.70 -49.95 -38.39
CA GLU A 183 -1.07 -51.33 -38.08
C GLU A 183 -2.01 -51.92 -39.14
N VAL A 184 -3.01 -51.15 -39.59
CA VAL A 184 -3.88 -51.54 -40.71
C VAL A 184 -3.05 -51.80 -41.97
N LYS A 185 -2.10 -50.90 -42.29
CA LYS A 185 -1.19 -51.07 -43.42
C LYS A 185 -0.35 -52.35 -43.31
N ARG A 186 0.20 -52.65 -42.13
CA ARG A 186 0.94 -53.90 -41.87
C ARG A 186 0.07 -55.15 -42.01
N ILE A 187 -1.20 -55.09 -41.62
CA ILE A 187 -2.14 -56.22 -41.77
C ILE A 187 -2.53 -56.42 -43.24
N GLU A 188 -2.73 -55.35 -44.00
CA GLU A 188 -2.99 -55.42 -45.45
C GLU A 188 -1.80 -55.97 -46.23
N GLU A 189 -0.57 -55.54 -45.89
CA GLU A 189 0.67 -56.09 -46.46
C GLU A 189 0.83 -57.58 -46.14
N LYS A 190 0.45 -58.02 -44.94
CA LYS A 190 0.44 -59.46 -44.57
C LYS A 190 -0.66 -60.26 -45.28
N LYS A 191 -1.85 -59.69 -45.51
CA LYS A 191 -2.92 -60.34 -46.28
C LYS A 191 -2.60 -60.48 -47.77
N GLY A 192 -1.67 -59.66 -48.30
CA GLY A 192 -1.13 -59.82 -49.65
C GLY A 192 -0.15 -61.00 -49.81
N GLN A 193 0.19 -61.73 -48.74
CA GLN A 193 1.18 -62.82 -48.73
C GLN A 193 0.61 -64.22 -48.41
N ASP A 194 -0.69 -64.45 -48.54
CA ASP A 194 -1.23 -65.82 -48.47
C ASP A 194 -1.32 -66.48 -49.87
N GLN A 195 -0.22 -67.12 -50.28
CA GLN A 195 -0.20 -68.31 -51.16
C GLN A 195 0.84 -69.33 -50.63
N PRO A 196 0.60 -70.65 -50.82
CA PRO A 196 1.12 -71.68 -49.92
C PRO A 196 2.60 -72.04 -50.12
N LEU A 197 3.21 -72.48 -49.01
CA LEU A 197 4.57 -73.03 -48.89
C LEU A 197 4.89 -74.16 -49.89
N PRO A 198 6.17 -74.34 -50.28
CA PRO A 198 6.72 -75.66 -50.52
C PRO A 198 7.62 -76.10 -49.34
N MET A 199 7.49 -77.39 -49.01
CA MET A 199 8.27 -78.11 -48.02
C MET A 199 9.74 -78.25 -48.41
N THR A 200 10.65 -77.98 -47.47
CA THR A 200 11.94 -78.70 -47.40
C THR A 200 12.40 -78.91 -45.96
N LYS A 201 12.98 -80.08 -45.74
CA LYS A 201 13.27 -80.74 -44.47
C LYS A 201 14.47 -80.13 -43.71
N LYS A 202 14.33 -80.18 -42.38
CA LYS A 202 15.31 -80.41 -41.30
C LYS A 202 16.79 -80.14 -41.58
N THR A 203 17.38 -79.27 -40.76
CA THR A 203 18.44 -79.70 -39.82
C THR A 203 18.28 -78.97 -38.49
N GLU A 204 18.40 -79.71 -37.40
CA GLU A 204 18.39 -79.26 -36.01
C GLU A 204 19.64 -78.42 -35.70
N GLU A 205 19.48 -77.36 -34.91
CA GLU A 205 20.10 -77.30 -33.57
C GLU A 205 19.41 -76.23 -32.72
N LYS A 206 19.39 -76.51 -31.42
CA LYS A 206 18.51 -76.02 -30.36
C LYS A 206 19.42 -75.34 -29.29
N PRO A 207 18.87 -74.79 -28.20
CA PRO A 207 18.00 -73.63 -28.01
C PRO A 207 18.68 -72.56 -27.14
N GLN A 208 17.92 -71.51 -26.79
CA GLN A 208 17.82 -70.81 -25.49
C GLN A 208 17.79 -69.29 -25.71
N HIS A 209 16.92 -68.47 -25.12
CA HIS A 209 16.11 -68.58 -23.90
C HIS A 209 14.78 -67.83 -24.07
N LEU A 210 13.77 -68.31 -23.34
CA LEU A 210 12.51 -67.66 -23.03
C LEU A 210 12.74 -66.52 -22.01
N SER A 211 12.05 -65.39 -22.16
CA SER A 211 11.05 -64.99 -21.17
C SER A 211 10.30 -63.71 -21.57
N SER A 212 9.00 -63.80 -21.38
CA SER A 212 8.00 -62.74 -21.32
C SER A 212 8.16 -61.91 -20.05
N SER A 213 7.76 -60.64 -20.09
CA SER A 213 6.54 -60.18 -19.41
C SER A 213 6.51 -58.67 -19.21
N THR A 214 5.28 -58.20 -19.25
CA THR A 214 4.70 -56.89 -18.99
C THR A 214 5.02 -56.30 -17.61
N SER A 215 4.78 -54.97 -17.54
CA SER A 215 4.26 -54.21 -16.40
C SER A 215 5.26 -53.36 -15.60
N ASN A 216 5.19 -52.06 -15.89
CA ASN A 216 4.69 -50.99 -15.00
C ASN A 216 5.24 -50.79 -13.57
N ILE A 217 5.65 -49.52 -13.36
CA ILE A 217 5.56 -48.67 -12.15
C ILE A 217 6.71 -48.80 -11.12
N ILE A 218 7.40 -47.69 -10.83
CA ILE A 218 7.36 -46.91 -9.55
C ILE A 218 8.30 -45.68 -9.67
N SER A 219 7.66 -44.52 -9.76
CA SER A 219 7.83 -43.24 -9.07
C SER A 219 9.18 -42.74 -8.46
N LYS A 220 9.42 -41.44 -8.77
CA LYS A 220 10.04 -40.32 -8.00
C LYS A 220 11.52 -39.98 -8.27
N PRO A 221 11.97 -38.74 -7.95
CA PRO A 221 11.51 -37.46 -8.50
C PRO A 221 12.72 -36.65 -9.05
N SER A 222 12.48 -35.77 -10.01
CA SER A 222 13.49 -34.81 -10.46
C SER A 222 13.77 -33.78 -9.35
N THR A 223 14.93 -33.87 -8.73
CA THR A 223 15.54 -32.81 -7.93
C THR A 223 15.89 -31.63 -8.84
N LEU A 224 15.08 -30.58 -8.79
CA LEU A 224 15.52 -29.22 -9.12
C LEU A 224 16.03 -28.58 -7.82
N PRO A 225 17.07 -27.73 -7.87
CA PRO A 225 17.62 -27.09 -6.68
C PRO A 225 16.60 -26.12 -6.09
N ALA A 226 16.33 -26.26 -4.80
CA ALA A 226 15.65 -25.25 -4.01
C ALA A 226 16.49 -23.96 -4.05
N TRP A 227 15.91 -22.88 -4.56
CA TRP A 227 16.40 -21.55 -4.27
C TRP A 227 15.67 -21.12 -3.00
N ASP A 228 16.30 -21.38 -1.86
CA ASP A 228 15.96 -20.71 -0.61
C ASP A 228 16.28 -19.22 -0.81
N LEU A 229 15.27 -18.46 -1.22
CA LEU A 229 15.25 -17.02 -1.01
C LEU A 229 14.74 -16.81 0.41
N ASN A 230 15.70 -16.68 1.32
CA ASN A 230 15.46 -16.24 2.68
C ASN A 230 14.94 -14.79 2.62
N ILE A 231 13.68 -14.59 3.00
CA ILE A 231 13.00 -13.28 2.96
C ILE A 231 13.49 -12.35 4.10
N ASP A 232 14.27 -12.87 5.05
CA ASP A 232 14.75 -12.10 6.21
C ASP A 232 15.96 -11.19 5.92
N ASP A 233 16.55 -11.23 4.72
CA ASP A 233 17.69 -10.36 4.35
C ASP A 233 17.28 -9.07 3.60
N LEU A 234 15.98 -8.77 3.46
CA LEU A 234 15.47 -7.62 2.68
C LEU A 234 14.85 -6.48 3.51
N MET A 235 15.10 -6.44 4.82
CA MET A 235 14.52 -5.45 5.75
C MET A 235 15.58 -4.61 6.50
N ASP A 236 16.72 -4.34 5.88
CA ASP A 236 17.67 -3.32 6.36
C ASP A 236 18.26 -2.56 5.16
N PHE A 237 17.55 -1.56 4.64
CA PHE A 237 18.12 -0.39 3.94
C PHE A 237 17.12 0.77 3.85
#